data_AF-A0A8D8TBV0-F1
#
_entry.id   AF-A0A8D8TBV0-F1
#
_cell.length_a   1.000
_cell.length_b   1.000
_cell.length_c   1.000
_cell.angle_alpha   90.00
_cell.angle_beta   90.00
_cell.angle_gamma   90.00
#
_symmetry.space_group_name_H-M   'P 1'
#
loop_
_entity.id
_entity.type
_entity.pdbx_description
1 polymer ?
#
loop_
_entity_poly.entity_id
_entity_poly.type
_entity_poly.pdbx_seq_one_letter_code
_entity_poly.pdbx_strand_id
1 'polypeptide(L)'
;MGPFCNLLASYDVKTLQVVLEGLDNLLELALLVGELNQMALLIEESGGLEKIEALQQHENDQVYKKCLKIITMAFNDSNENSLTNGDEFEFNPSETGSGFNF
;
A
#
# COMPACT_ATOMS: atom_id res chain seq x y z
N MET A 1 -1.46 3.84 -12.96
CA MET A 1 -0.48 2.80 -12.61
C MET A 1 -0.18 1.81 -13.76
N GLY A 2 -1.14 1.54 -14.67
CA GLY A 2 -0.98 0.56 -15.77
C GLY A 2 0.36 0.55 -16.53
N PRO A 3 0.85 1.65 -17.13
CA PRO A 3 2.10 1.66 -17.88
C PRO A 3 3.33 1.25 -17.04
N PHE A 4 3.33 1.60 -15.75
CA PHE A 4 4.43 1.28 -14.84
C PHE A 4 4.41 -0.20 -14.44
N CYS A 5 3.22 -0.73 -14.12
CA CYS A 5 3.04 -2.16 -13.82
C CYS A 5 3.23 -3.06 -15.05
N ASN A 6 3.16 -2.52 -16.27
CA ASN A 6 3.49 -3.27 -17.49
C ASN A 6 5.00 -3.51 -17.66
N LEU A 7 5.85 -2.66 -17.06
CA LEU A 7 7.30 -2.84 -17.09
C LEU A 7 7.77 -4.01 -16.21
N LEU A 8 6.94 -4.46 -15.26
CA LEU A 8 7.19 -5.67 -14.47
C LEU A 8 7.16 -6.95 -15.31
N ALA A 9 6.63 -6.89 -16.53
CA ALA A 9 6.69 -8.00 -17.49
C ALA A 9 7.97 -7.97 -18.36
N SER A 10 8.92 -7.07 -18.08
CA SER A 10 10.19 -7.01 -18.80
C SER A 10 11.10 -8.19 -18.44
N TYR A 11 11.84 -8.70 -19.43
CA TYR A 11 12.87 -9.71 -19.23
C TYR A 11 14.23 -9.12 -18.83
N ASP A 12 14.39 -7.80 -18.89
CA ASP A 12 15.63 -7.14 -18.49
C ASP A 12 15.66 -6.90 -16.98
N VAL A 13 16.58 -7.57 -16.30
CA VAL A 13 16.74 -7.51 -14.83
C VAL A 13 17.00 -6.10 -14.34
N LYS A 14 17.74 -5.27 -15.08
CA LYS A 14 18.01 -3.87 -14.67
C LYS A 14 16.73 -3.04 -14.70
N THR A 15 15.92 -3.22 -15.74
CA THR A 15 14.60 -2.58 -15.86
C THR A 15 13.70 -3.01 -14.70
N LEU A 16 13.63 -4.31 -14.40
CA LEU A 16 12.87 -4.82 -13.26
C LEU A 16 13.34 -4.17 -11.94
N GLN A 17 14.64 -4.10 -11.71
CA GLN A 17 15.20 -3.47 -10.51
C GLN A 17 14.81 -1.99 -10.39
N VAL A 18 14.90 -1.23 -11.48
CA VAL A 18 14.53 0.21 -11.49
C VAL A 18 13.03 0.40 -11.26
N VAL A 19 12.20 -0.44 -11.86
CA VAL A 19 10.73 -0.36 -11.70
C VAL A 19 10.34 -0.73 -10.28
N LEU A 20 10.90 -1.80 -9.72
CA LEU A 20 10.66 -2.21 -8.33
C LEU A 20 11.16 -1.16 -7.33
N GLU A 21 12.31 -0.52 -7.58
CA GLU A 21 12.79 0.62 -6.78
C GLU A 21 11.81 1.79 -6.83
N GLY A 22 11.27 2.11 -8.01
CA GLY A 22 10.27 3.16 -8.13
C GLY A 22 8.95 2.83 -7.42
N LEU A 23 8.50 1.57 -7.45
CA LEU A 23 7.34 1.12 -6.69
C LEU A 23 7.55 1.21 -5.18
N ASP A 24 8.72 0.76 -4.71
CA ASP A 24 9.11 0.81 -3.29
C ASP A 24 9.08 2.26 -2.77
N ASN A 25 9.73 3.18 -3.49
CA ASN A 25 9.74 4.61 -3.14
C ASN A 25 8.34 5.24 -3.16
N LEU A 26 7.48 4.85 -4.10
CA LEU A 26 6.11 5.36 -4.20
C LEU A 26 5.25 4.88 -3.03
N LEU A 27 5.42 3.62 -2.61
CA LEU A 27 4.73 3.05 -1.46
C LEU A 27 5.22 3.68 -0.15
N GLU A 28 6.52 3.92 0.00
CA GLU A 28 7.06 4.66 1.15
C GLU A 28 6.50 6.07 1.25
N LEU A 29 6.38 6.78 0.12
CA LEU A 29 5.72 8.07 0.10
C LEU A 29 4.23 7.96 0.45
N ALA A 30 3.52 6.97 -0.10
CA ALA A 30 2.11 6.74 0.19
C ALA A 30 1.88 6.44 1.69
N LEU A 31 2.77 5.67 2.32
CA LEU A 31 2.76 5.44 3.76
C LEU A 31 2.95 6.73 4.55
N LEU A 32 3.90 7.58 4.15
CA LEU A 32 4.16 8.85 4.84
C LEU A 32 2.96 9.80 4.80
N VAL A 33 2.18 9.79 3.72
CA VAL A 33 1.00 10.66 3.54
C VAL A 33 -0.31 9.99 3.96
N GLY A 34 -0.28 8.75 4.45
CA GLY A 34 -1.47 8.02 4.90
C GLY A 34 -2.32 7.41 3.79
N GLU A 35 -1.83 7.35 2.55
CA GLU A 35 -2.54 6.89 1.35
C GLU A 35 -2.06 5.51 0.87
N LEU A 36 -1.36 4.76 1.74
CA LEU A 36 -0.79 3.45 1.38
C LEU A 36 -1.84 2.47 0.84
N ASN A 37 -3.00 2.40 1.48
CA ASN A 37 -4.09 1.51 1.06
C ASN A 37 -4.62 1.85 -0.34
N GLN A 38 -4.77 3.14 -0.64
CA GLN A 38 -5.20 3.59 -1.97
C GLN A 38 -4.13 3.29 -3.02
N MET A 39 -2.85 3.47 -2.69
CA MET A 39 -1.75 3.11 -3.59
C MET A 39 -1.69 1.60 -3.85
N ALA A 40 -1.87 0.78 -2.81
CA ALA A 40 -1.92 -0.67 -2.92
C ALA A 40 -3.08 -1.13 -3.83
N LEU A 41 -4.27 -0.56 -3.64
CA LEU A 41 -5.43 -0.83 -4.48
C LEU A 41 -5.16 -0.50 -5.96
N LEU A 42 -4.56 0.66 -6.24
CA LEU A 42 -4.23 1.05 -7.62
C LEU A 42 -3.21 0.11 -8.29
N ILE A 43 -2.31 -0.48 -7.51
CA ILE A 43 -1.36 -1.49 -7.99
C ILE A 43 -2.10 -2.81 -8.28
N GLU A 44 -2.98 -3.24 -7.39
CA GLU A 44 -3.80 -4.44 -7.55
C GLU A 44 -4.71 -4.35 -8.78
N GLU A 45 -5.49 -3.27 -8.91
CA GLU A 45 -6.37 -3.02 -10.07
C GLU A 45 -5.62 -2.95 -11.41
N SER A 46 -4.32 -2.64 -11.38
CA SER A 46 -3.45 -2.63 -12.56
C SER A 46 -2.86 -4.02 -12.88
N GLY A 47 -3.24 -5.08 -12.15
CA GLY A 47 -2.62 -6.40 -12.23
C GLY A 47 -1.15 -6.38 -11.82
N GLY A 48 -0.77 -5.42 -10.97
CA GLY A 48 0.61 -5.25 -10.50
C GLY A 48 0.98 -6.29 -9.45
N LEU A 49 0.06 -6.60 -8.53
CA LEU A 49 0.28 -7.56 -7.44
C LEU A 49 0.68 -8.94 -7.99
N GLU A 50 -0.11 -9.50 -8.91
CA GLU A 50 0.14 -10.82 -9.51
C GLU A 50 1.52 -10.89 -10.20
N LYS A 51 1.94 -9.78 -10.84
CA LYS A 51 3.26 -9.69 -11.47
C LYS A 51 4.38 -9.64 -10.44
N ILE A 52 4.20 -8.90 -9.35
CA ILE A 52 5.18 -8.80 -8.26
C ILE A 52 5.34 -10.16 -7.56
N GLU A 53 4.23 -10.88 -7.34
CA GLU A 53 4.22 -12.25 -6.80
C GLU A 53 4.96 -13.22 -7.72
N ALA A 54 4.70 -13.19 -9.03
CA ALA A 54 5.42 -14.01 -10.00
C ALA A 54 6.94 -13.74 -9.96
N LEU A 55 7.34 -12.47 -9.82
CA LEU A 55 8.74 -12.07 -9.71
C LEU A 55 9.42 -12.53 -8.41
N GLN A 56 8.68 -12.97 -7.39
CA GLN A 56 9.31 -13.59 -6.22
C GLN A 56 10.00 -14.92 -6.55
N GLN A 57 9.63 -15.58 -7.66
CA GLN A 57 10.30 -16.81 -8.12
C GLN A 57 11.50 -16.52 -9.04
N HIS A 58 11.85 -15.25 -9.25
CA HIS A 58 12.94 -14.87 -10.12
C HIS A 58 14.30 -15.33 -9.55
N GLU A 59 15.19 -15.82 -10.41
CA GLU A 59 16.55 -16.27 -10.05
C GLU A 59 17.46 -15.19 -9.44
N ASN A 60 17.02 -13.92 -9.46
CA ASN A 60 17.80 -12.80 -8.98
C ASN A 60 17.35 -12.46 -7.56
N ASP A 61 18.21 -12.72 -6.58
CA ASP A 61 17.93 -12.45 -5.17
C ASP A 61 17.50 -11.01 -4.88
N GLN A 62 18.00 -10.03 -5.62
CA GLN A 62 17.64 -8.62 -5.40
C GLN A 62 16.21 -8.33 -5.87
N VAL A 63 15.80 -8.94 -7.00
CA VAL A 63 14.42 -8.86 -7.49
C VAL A 63 13.47 -9.50 -6.48
N TYR A 64 13.78 -10.73 -6.04
CA TYR A 64 13.01 -11.43 -5.01
C TYR A 64 12.84 -10.60 -3.74
N LYS A 65 13.94 -10.09 -3.17
CA LYS A 65 13.92 -9.31 -1.92
C LYS A 65 13.08 -8.04 -2.05
N LYS A 66 13.15 -7.35 -3.19
CA LYS A 66 12.34 -6.15 -3.45
C LYS A 66 10.86 -6.49 -3.57
N CYS A 67 10.50 -7.53 -4.31
CA CYS A 67 9.12 -7.99 -4.39
C CYS A 67 8.56 -8.38 -3.02
N LEU A 68 9.35 -9.11 -2.22
CA LEU A 68 8.96 -9.47 -0.86
C LEU A 68 8.73 -8.23 0.03
N LYS A 69 9.61 -7.23 -0.03
CA LYS A 69 9.46 -5.96 0.70
C LYS A 69 8.15 -5.26 0.31
N ILE A 70 7.91 -5.08 -1.00
CA ILE A 70 6.71 -4.41 -1.52
C ILE A 70 5.44 -5.11 -1.05
N ILE A 71 5.38 -6.45 -1.17
CA ILE A 71 4.22 -7.23 -0.73
C ILE A 71 4.02 -7.11 0.79
N THR A 72 5.10 -7.23 1.57
CA THR A 72 5.04 -7.12 3.03
C THR A 72 4.57 -5.74 3.48
N MET A 73 4.95 -4.69 2.75
CA MET A 73 4.62 -3.31 3.09
C MET A 73 3.17 -2.96 2.74
N ALA A 74 2.73 -3.30 1.53
CA ALA A 74 1.48 -2.79 0.97
C ALA A 74 0.30 -3.77 1.08
N PHE A 75 0.56 -5.07 1.21
CA PHE A 75 -0.46 -6.12 1.08
C PHE A 75 -0.46 -7.13 2.23
N ASN A 76 0.42 -6.97 3.22
CA ASN A 76 0.37 -7.79 4.42
C ASN A 76 -0.62 -7.17 5.42
N ASP A 77 -1.62 -7.94 5.84
CA ASP A 77 -2.69 -7.56 6.77
C ASP A 77 -2.20 -7.13 8.18
N SER A 78 -0.89 -7.16 8.42
CA SER A 78 -0.28 -6.85 9.73
C SER A 78 -0.05 -5.35 9.99
N ASN A 79 -0.58 -4.44 9.18
CA ASN A 79 -0.59 -3.01 9.50
C ASN A 79 -1.71 -2.67 10.49
N GLU A 80 -1.63 -3.26 11.69
CA GLU A 80 -2.10 -2.64 12.92
C GLU A 80 -1.19 -1.46 13.28
N ASN A 81 -1.18 -0.41 12.46
CA ASN A 81 -0.77 0.92 12.91
C ASN A 81 -1.45 2.00 12.07
N SER A 82 -2.72 2.19 12.41
CA SER A 82 -3.31 3.49 12.64
C SER A 82 -2.28 4.56 13.06
N LEU A 83 -2.04 5.53 12.18
CA LEU A 83 -1.60 6.87 12.56
C LEU A 83 -2.50 7.91 11.85
N THR A 84 -3.67 8.10 12.48
CA THR A 84 -4.37 9.37 12.74
C THR A 84 -4.31 10.50 11.71
N ASN A 85 -5.42 10.70 10.99
CA ASN A 85 -6.05 11.99 10.69
C ASN A 85 -7.56 11.72 10.75
N GLY A 86 -8.46 12.35 11.49
CA GLY A 86 -8.52 13.50 12.38
C GLY A 86 -10.03 13.74 12.56
N ASP A 87 -10.49 13.91 13.81
CA ASP A 87 -11.87 14.16 14.24
C ASP A 87 -12.93 13.05 14.04
N GLU A 88 -13.19 12.28 15.11
CA GLU A 88 -14.55 11.81 15.39
C GLU A 88 -14.89 12.10 16.85
N PHE A 89 -15.87 13.01 17.01
CA PHE A 89 -16.44 13.49 18.26
C PHE A 89 -16.93 12.33 19.15
N GLU A 90 -16.56 12.36 20.42
CA GLU A 90 -17.13 11.49 21.45
C GLU A 90 -18.58 11.94 21.76
N PHE A 91 -19.57 11.31 21.12
CA PHE A 91 -20.97 11.44 21.49
C PHE A 91 -21.30 10.39 22.55
N ASN A 92 -21.49 10.80 23.81
CA ASN A 92 -21.87 9.93 24.91
C ASN A 92 -23.41 9.97 25.11
N PRO A 93 -24.19 8.93 24.71
CA PRO A 93 -25.65 8.97 24.76
C PRO A 93 -26.18 8.38 26.07
N SER A 94 -25.70 8.83 27.23
CA SER A 94 -26.20 8.31 28.51
C SER A 94 -26.20 9.34 29.64
N GLU A 95 -26.96 10.42 29.47
CA GLU A 95 -27.79 10.97 30.56
C GLU A 95 -29.15 11.40 30.00
N THR A 96 -30.15 10.53 30.19
CA THR A 96 -31.56 10.87 30.08
C THR A 96 -31.92 11.77 31.26
N GLY A 97 -32.18 13.06 31.04
CA GLY A 97 -32.62 13.92 32.15
C GLY A 97 -32.85 15.40 31.85
N SER A 98 -34.10 15.72 31.49
CA SER A 98 -34.78 16.99 31.79
C SER A 98 -34.40 18.27 31.02
N GLY A 99 -35.34 18.67 30.15
CA GLY A 99 -35.95 20.00 30.21
C GLY A 99 -35.27 21.14 29.46
N PHE A 100 -35.76 21.45 28.26
CA PHE A 100 -35.63 22.78 27.68
C PHE A 100 -36.40 23.79 28.55
N ASN A 101 -35.73 24.88 28.98
CA ASN A 101 -36.37 26.13 29.37
C ASN A 101 -35.84 27.25 28.47
N PHE A 102 -36.76 28.09 28.02
CA PHE A 102 -36.56 29.28 27.18
C PHE A 102 -35.82 30.40 27.94
#